data_AF-A0A8X6PUD0-F1
#
_entry.id   AF-A0A8X6PUD0-F1
#
_cell.length_a   1.000
_cell.length_b   1.000
_cell.length_c   1.000
_cell.angle_alpha   90.00
_cell.angle_beta   90.00
_cell.angle_gamma   90.00
#
_symmetry.space_group_name_H-M   'P 1'
#
loop_
_entity.id
_entity.type
_entity.pdbx_description
1 polymer ?
#
loop_
_entity_poly.entity_id
_entity_poly.type
_entity_poly.pdbx_seq_one_letter_code
_entity_poly.pdbx_strand_id
1 'polypeptide(L)'
;MLTFQVIFGSATSKIEQTYFLSATLADWCQFINEVILDFIENNSEKIGGTGRIVEIDKMKFGKRKYYRGYPEEGHWIFGGVE
;
A
#
# COMPACT_ATOMS: atom_id res chain seq x y z
N MET A 1 0.39 16.77 8.52
CA MET A 1 1.17 17.20 7.34
C MET A 1 1.87 16.06 6.60
N LEU A 2 2.06 14.88 7.22
CA LEU A 2 2.70 13.70 6.60
C LEU A 2 1.80 12.97 5.59
N THR A 3 0.49 12.90 5.85
CA THR A 3 -0.51 12.30 4.94
C THR A 3 -0.52 12.97 3.56
N PHE A 4 -0.38 14.30 3.54
CA PHE A 4 -0.30 15.07 2.30
C PHE A 4 0.94 14.68 1.47
N GLN A 5 2.12 14.55 2.08
CA GLN A 5 3.35 14.25 1.34
C GLN A 5 3.42 12.81 0.80
N VAL A 6 2.78 11.85 1.46
CA VAL A 6 2.64 10.46 0.97
C VAL A 6 1.67 10.40 -0.22
N ILE A 7 0.56 11.13 -0.16
CA ILE A 7 -0.43 11.19 -1.26
C ILE A 7 0.15 11.85 -2.53
N PHE A 8 1.03 12.85 -2.38
CA PHE A 8 1.63 13.57 -3.52
C PHE A 8 2.85 12.87 -4.16
N GLY A 9 3.08 11.59 -3.87
CA GLY A 9 4.05 10.77 -4.62
C GLY A 9 5.51 11.15 -4.41
N SER A 10 5.85 11.72 -3.26
CA SER A 10 7.25 11.98 -2.92
C SER A 10 8.04 10.66 -2.81
N ALA A 11 9.25 10.62 -3.36
CA ALA A 11 10.08 9.42 -3.36
C ALA A 11 10.33 8.90 -1.93
N THR A 12 9.95 7.65 -1.67
CA THR A 12 10.02 6.99 -0.35
C THR A 12 11.40 7.08 0.29
N SER A 13 12.48 6.97 -0.48
CA SER A 13 13.86 7.12 0.00
C SER A 13 14.17 8.46 0.70
N LYS A 14 13.54 9.57 0.26
CA LYS A 14 13.70 10.88 0.91
C LYS A 14 12.90 10.98 2.20
N ILE A 15 11.75 10.32 2.26
CA ILE A 15 10.92 10.23 3.46
C ILE A 15 11.65 9.38 4.51
N GLU A 16 12.20 8.23 4.11
CA GLU A 16 12.97 7.34 4.99
C GLU A 16 14.21 8.00 5.61
N GLN A 17 14.98 8.79 4.84
CA GLN A 17 16.15 9.51 5.37
C GLN A 17 15.79 10.70 6.27
N THR A 18 14.66 11.37 6.01
CA THR A 18 14.26 12.57 6.76
C THR A 18 13.59 12.22 8.10
N TYR A 19 12.97 11.04 8.20
CA TYR A 19 12.16 10.64 9.36
C TYR A 19 12.69 9.40 10.08
N PHE A 20 13.99 9.12 9.96
CA PHE A 20 14.64 8.05 10.71
C PHE A 20 14.43 8.30 12.22
N LEU A 21 13.75 7.35 12.88
CA LEU A 21 13.72 7.12 14.33
C LEU A 21 12.87 8.05 15.22
N SER A 22 11.55 7.87 15.24
CA SER A 22 10.89 7.90 16.54
C SER A 22 9.99 6.68 16.68
N ALA A 23 10.10 5.97 17.80
CA ALA A 23 9.17 4.91 18.17
C ALA A 23 7.72 5.40 18.02
N THR A 24 7.49 6.68 18.35
CA THR A 24 6.23 7.39 18.15
C THR A 24 5.71 7.34 16.71
N LEU A 25 6.55 7.51 15.68
CA LEU A 25 6.08 7.41 14.28
C LEU A 25 5.72 5.98 13.90
N ALA A 26 6.50 4.99 14.36
CA ALA A 26 6.18 3.58 14.13
C ALA A 26 4.86 3.20 14.80
N ASP A 27 4.66 3.61 16.05
CA ASP A 27 3.43 3.40 16.81
C ASP A 27 2.23 4.07 16.12
N TRP A 28 2.41 5.31 15.62
CA TRP A 28 1.38 6.01 14.86
C TRP A 28 1.04 5.29 13.55
N CYS A 29 2.03 4.81 12.81
CA CYS A 29 1.79 4.03 11.59
C CYS A 29 1.04 2.73 11.89
N GLN A 30 1.39 2.04 12.99
CA GLN A 30 0.68 0.85 13.41
C GLN A 30 -0.78 1.17 13.77
N PHE A 31 -1.02 2.21 14.55
CA PHE A 31 -2.37 2.67 14.89
C PHE A 31 -3.21 2.97 13.64
N ILE A 32 -2.65 3.67 12.66
CA ILE A 32 -3.35 3.95 11.39
C ILE A 32 -3.67 2.65 10.64
N ASN A 33 -2.75 1.68 10.60
CA ASN A 33 -3.00 0.40 9.95
C ASN A 33 -4.12 -0.37 10.65
N GLU A 34 -4.15 -0.40 11.97
CA GLU A 34 -5.23 -1.04 12.75
C GLU A 34 -6.59 -0.42 12.44
N VAL A 35 -6.67 0.92 12.40
CA VAL A 35 -7.92 1.64 12.07
C VAL A 35 -8.36 1.38 10.63
N ILE A 36 -7.43 1.35 9.66
CA ILE A 36 -7.75 1.06 8.26
C ILE A 36 -8.24 -0.39 8.12
N LEU A 37 -7.60 -1.34 8.79
CA LEU A 37 -8.00 -2.75 8.76
C LEU A 37 -9.41 -2.94 9.33
N ASP A 38 -9.70 -2.34 10.49
CA ASP A 38 -11.04 -2.39 11.09
C ASP A 38 -12.09 -1.77 10.17
N PHE A 39 -11.78 -0.63 9.52
CA PHE A 39 -12.68 -0.04 8.54
C PHE A 39 -12.92 -0.97 7.34
N ILE A 40 -11.88 -1.58 6.78
CA ILE A 40 -12.02 -2.48 5.63
C ILE A 40 -12.82 -3.72 6.01
N GLU A 41 -12.53 -4.36 7.15
CA GLU A 41 -13.27 -5.56 7.59
C GLU A 41 -14.76 -5.29 7.79
N ASN A 42 -15.11 -4.11 8.32
CA ASN A 42 -16.49 -3.75 8.59
C ASN A 42 -17.25 -3.17 7.37
N ASN A 43 -16.55 -2.66 6.36
CA ASN A 43 -17.18 -1.96 5.22
C ASN A 43 -16.92 -2.64 3.86
N SER A 44 -16.15 -3.73 3.82
CA SER A 44 -15.87 -4.45 2.58
C SER A 44 -17.12 -5.19 2.10
N GLU A 45 -17.59 -4.84 0.91
CA GLU A 45 -18.61 -5.59 0.19
C GLU A 45 -17.98 -6.49 -0.88
N LYS A 46 -18.68 -7.56 -1.24
CA LYS A 46 -18.23 -8.45 -2.31
C LYS A 46 -18.47 -7.77 -3.66
N ILE A 47 -17.40 -7.53 -4.40
CA ILE A 47 -17.45 -7.05 -5.78
C ILE A 47 -17.62 -8.22 -6.78
N GLY A 48 -18.29 -7.93 -7.90
CA GLY A 48 -18.59 -8.82 -9.00
C GLY A 48 -19.91 -9.60 -8.87
N GLY A 49 -20.22 -10.38 -9.90
CA GLY A 49 -21.48 -11.14 -9.99
C GLY A 49 -21.96 -11.25 -11.44
N THR A 50 -23.06 -11.98 -11.65
CA THR A 50 -23.63 -12.14 -13.00
C THR A 50 -24.05 -10.78 -13.56
N GLY A 51 -23.50 -10.41 -14.72
CA GLY A 51 -23.78 -9.13 -15.37
C GLY A 51 -23.03 -7.92 -14.80
N ARG A 52 -22.09 -8.14 -13.86
CA ARG A 52 -21.20 -7.11 -13.33
C ARG A 52 -19.81 -7.21 -13.95
N ILE A 53 -19.23 -6.06 -14.27
CA ILE A 53 -17.87 -5.96 -14.83
C ILE A 53 -16.99 -5.44 -13.71
N VAL A 54 -15.91 -6.16 -13.39
CA VAL A 54 -14.93 -5.73 -12.40
C VAL A 54 -13.62 -5.46 -13.12
N GLU A 55 -13.10 -4.26 -13.00
CA GLU A 55 -11.74 -3.93 -13.41
C GLU A 55 -10.77 -4.44 -12.35
N ILE A 56 -9.80 -5.26 -12.76
CA ILE A 56 -8.77 -5.82 -11.87
C ILE A 56 -7.44 -5.18 -12.20
N ASP A 57 -6.86 -4.49 -11.22
CA ASP A 57 -5.49 -3.99 -11.30
C ASP A 57 -4.50 -4.94 -10.61
N LYS A 58 -3.25 -4.95 -11.09
CA LYS A 58 -2.19 -5.85 -10.62
C LYS A 58 -0.94 -5.07 -10.27
N MET A 59 -0.48 -5.24 -9.04
CA MET A 59 0.82 -4.76 -8.60
C MET A 59 1.70 -5.93 -8.14
N LYS A 60 2.94 -5.99 -8.63
CA LYS A 60 3.93 -6.98 -8.20
C LYS A 60 4.90 -6.33 -7.21
N PHE A 61 4.84 -6.76 -5.95
CA PHE A 61 5.78 -6.36 -4.91
C PHE A 61 6.99 -7.30 -4.89
N GLY A 62 8.13 -6.84 -5.42
CA GLY A 62 9.40 -7.55 -5.33
C GLY A 62 10.53 -6.59 -4.96
N LYS A 63 11.53 -7.07 -4.21
CA LYS A 63 12.77 -6.31 -4.00
C LYS A 63 13.57 -6.36 -5.30
N ARG A 64 14.05 -5.19 -5.76
CA ARG A 64 15.01 -5.16 -6.88
C ARG A 64 16.34 -5.73 -6.40
N LYS A 65 16.87 -6.76 -7.06
CA LYS A 65 18.24 -7.22 -6.81
C LYS A 65 19.21 -6.09 -7.21
N TYR A 66 19.99 -5.57 -6.26
CA TYR A 66 20.96 -4.49 -6.48
C TYR A 66 20.42 -3.22 -7.20
N TYR A 67 19.13 -2.90 -7.06
CA TYR A 67 18.45 -1.79 -7.78
C TYR A 67 18.58 -1.84 -9.32
N ARG A 68 18.93 -2.98 -9.92
CA ARG A 68 19.18 -3.15 -11.36
C ARG A 68 18.45 -4.39 -11.89
N GLY A 69 17.87 -4.31 -13.09
CA GLY A 69 17.26 -5.46 -13.77
C GLY A 69 15.77 -5.69 -13.47
N TYR A 70 15.23 -6.81 -13.97
CA TYR A 70 13.83 -7.23 -13.83
C TYR A 70 13.51 -7.58 -12.36
N PRO A 71 12.37 -7.16 -11.79
CA PRO A 71 12.01 -7.49 -10.41
C PRO A 71 11.98 -9.01 -10.17
N GLU A 72 12.90 -9.51 -9.34
CA GLU A 72 12.94 -10.90 -8.86
C GLU A 72 11.67 -11.25 -8.05
N GLU A 73 11.49 -12.55 -7.77
CA GLU A 73 10.31 -13.17 -7.15
C GLU A 73 9.70 -12.31 -6.03
N GLY A 74 8.45 -11.94 -6.24
CA GLY A 74 7.71 -11.00 -5.42
C GLY A 74 6.24 -11.39 -5.37
N HIS A 75 5.55 -10.95 -4.33
CA HIS A 75 4.14 -11.25 -4.16
C HIS A 75 3.30 -10.41 -5.11
N TRP A 76 2.30 -11.03 -5.72
CA TRP A 76 1.29 -10.31 -6.48
C TRP A 76 0.19 -9.83 -5.53
N ILE A 77 -0.16 -8.55 -5.68
CA ILE A 77 -1.32 -7.94 -5.05
C ILE A 77 -2.29 -7.57 -6.17
N PHE A 78 -3.55 -7.95 -5.99
CA PHE A 78 -4.62 -7.66 -6.94
C PHE A 78 -5.64 -6.77 -6.24
N GLY A 79 -5.99 -5.65 -6.88
CA GLY A 79 -7.11 -4.80 -6.48
C GLY A 79 -8.24 -4.94 -7.49
N GLY A 80 -9.48 -4.70 -7.06
CA GLY A 80 -10.64 -4.72 -7.95
C GLY A 80 -11.59 -3.57 -7.69
N VAL A 81 -12.16 -3.01 -8.75
CA VAL A 81 -13.26 -2.03 -8.70
C VAL A 81 -14.37 -2.46 -9.65
N GLU A 82 -15.62 -2.38 -9.20
CA GLU A 82 -16.83 -2.72 -9.98
C GLU A 82 -17.55 -1.46 -10.48
#